data_AF-A0A0A6ULS4-F1
#
_entry.id   AF-A0A0A6ULS4-F1
#
_cell.length_a   1.000
_cell.length_b   1.000
_cell.length_c   1.000
_cell.angle_alpha   90.00
_cell.angle_beta   90.00
_cell.angle_gamma   90.00
#
_symmetry.space_group_name_H-M   'P 1'
#
loop_
_entity.id
_entity.type
_entity.pdbx_description
1 polymer ?
#
loop_
_entity_poly.entity_id
_entity_poly.type
_entity_poly.pdbx_seq_one_letter_code
_entity_poly.pdbx_strand_id
1 'polypeptide(L)'
;MFGRFREAMRRTPPQQPAPAPVPPSVVNLVPDPGFRGEPSAMRLPESLVAEQVDVPGRPGVTGVRVSGAETWFVAGFTPEPDAVYSASVSLFLAEPLGPAVPRLVADWTVDGAEFSGPVRSAPARDEHGHHRISVTFTVPAGVRECRIGLVAGDGPVIWYEPAVTATREPVGYFDGSTPPDGSYVYEWTGEPDASPSRRTLRLSPSVMPSPLSAEEAAALRAAAGDDPPAIARIALAEGDRAAAVAALRRVVKAGDPDGEAAYELGRIALEEQRWAAAEQLLRGAVAKRPEAYVRGYALAHAYDKLKRRDDSRRASAAALAYDTKLPFDGPALLDSDVTSFGARREVGVFLAEHLAQIRTQAAQRLARPVDSTFDQPIFVYWAQGFEAAPPVVRACLAALRRSNGPVHALSRADIGAYVDVPEDLAAALDGDHIHFSGLLRMALLEKFGGIWVDATCLVSEPLRPHVDRALAKSSMFAFNYTGPYLSNWFLASRRDSYVMHLWRAASFLWWEKRGEGLDPLLHHHIFEMLHRLDDRFRAEWDDGLRLNATPPHALQSVMLRPYEPEMFQTIMEGAFVHKLRIPTEPMSSESYLSRIIRGDHLYVA
;
A
#
# COMPACT_ATOMS: atom_id res chain seq x y z
N MET A 1 -2.58 35.96 -32.06
CA MET A 1 -2.80 34.55 -32.44
C MET A 1 -1.52 33.86 -32.98
N PHE A 2 -0.68 34.51 -33.80
CA PHE A 2 0.57 33.92 -34.32
C PHE A 2 1.83 34.04 -33.42
N GLY A 3 1.82 34.88 -32.38
CA GLY A 3 2.97 35.03 -31.45
C GLY A 3 3.13 33.87 -30.46
N ARG A 4 2.03 33.36 -29.90
CA ARG A 4 2.03 32.19 -28.98
C ARG A 4 2.39 30.87 -29.68
N PHE A 5 2.26 30.81 -31.01
CA PHE A 5 2.58 29.63 -31.82
C PHE A 5 4.09 29.42 -31.99
N ARG A 6 4.88 30.51 -32.02
CA ARG A 6 6.35 30.45 -32.08
C ARG A 6 7.00 30.16 -30.72
N GLU A 7 6.32 30.50 -29.63
CA GLU A 7 6.83 30.29 -28.27
C GLU A 7 6.64 28.83 -27.79
N ALA A 8 5.62 28.13 -28.31
CA ALA A 8 5.41 26.70 -28.07
C ALA A 8 6.46 25.79 -28.74
N MET A 9 7.10 26.26 -29.83
CA MET A 9 8.10 25.50 -30.60
C MET A 9 9.54 25.65 -30.10
N ARG A 10 9.80 26.53 -29.10
CA ARG A 10 11.16 26.86 -28.63
C ARG A 10 11.46 26.53 -27.17
N ARG A 11 10.58 25.82 -26.48
CA ARG A 11 10.91 25.36 -25.13
C ARG A 11 11.68 24.04 -25.22
N THR A 12 12.91 24.07 -24.69
CA THR A 12 13.67 22.93 -24.15
C THR A 12 12.70 21.86 -23.65
N PRO A 13 12.93 20.56 -23.92
CA PRO A 13 11.97 19.50 -23.66
C PRO A 13 11.32 19.71 -22.29
N PRO A 14 9.98 19.80 -22.20
CA PRO A 14 9.34 19.74 -20.91
C PRO A 14 9.79 18.43 -20.26
N GLN A 15 10.23 18.50 -19.01
CA GLN A 15 10.21 17.33 -18.14
C GLN A 15 8.85 16.63 -18.32
N GLN A 16 8.91 15.32 -18.53
CA GLN A 16 7.80 14.39 -18.79
C GLN A 16 6.43 14.84 -18.24
N PRO A 17 5.32 14.67 -18.99
CA PRO A 17 4.13 14.15 -18.36
C PRO A 17 4.47 12.73 -17.88
N ALA A 18 4.42 12.54 -16.57
CA ALA A 18 4.41 11.22 -15.94
C ALA A 18 3.40 10.30 -16.66
N PRO A 19 3.60 8.97 -16.66
CA PRO A 19 2.63 8.03 -17.21
C PRO A 19 1.22 8.36 -16.70
N ALA A 20 0.20 8.18 -17.54
CA ALA A 20 -1.19 8.35 -17.12
C ALA A 20 -1.38 7.53 -15.84
N PRO A 21 -1.71 8.17 -14.70
CA PRO A 21 -1.95 7.44 -13.48
C PRO A 21 -3.17 6.56 -13.73
N VAL A 22 -2.99 5.24 -13.59
CA VAL A 22 -4.00 4.48 -12.84
C VAL A 22 -4.20 5.33 -11.58
N PRO A 23 -5.41 5.83 -11.25
CA PRO A 23 -5.55 6.53 -9.99
C PRO A 23 -4.98 5.56 -8.95
N PRO A 24 -3.92 5.92 -8.20
CA PRO A 24 -3.60 5.10 -7.05
C PRO A 24 -4.92 5.03 -6.31
N SER A 25 -5.41 3.82 -6.05
CA SER A 25 -6.14 3.64 -4.82
C SER A 25 -5.16 4.21 -3.79
N VAL A 26 -5.48 5.38 -3.24
CA VAL A 26 -4.84 5.78 -2.00
C VAL A 26 -5.29 4.70 -1.05
N VAL A 27 -4.46 3.69 -0.89
CA VAL A 27 -4.73 2.58 -0.01
C VAL A 27 -4.50 3.13 1.37
N ASN A 28 -5.57 3.65 1.91
CA ASN A 28 -5.56 4.49 3.06
C ASN A 28 -5.09 3.70 4.28
N LEU A 29 -3.81 3.81 4.61
CA LEU A 29 -3.13 2.95 5.59
C LEU A 29 -2.90 3.59 6.94
N VAL A 30 -3.33 4.83 7.04
CA VAL A 30 -3.85 5.50 8.22
C VAL A 30 -5.38 5.49 8.01
N PRO A 31 -6.27 5.47 9.01
CA PRO A 31 -7.65 5.88 8.74
C PRO A 31 -7.59 7.36 8.32
N ASP A 32 -7.40 7.67 7.04
CA ASP A 32 -7.24 9.05 6.55
C ASP A 32 -7.52 9.23 5.03
N PRO A 33 -8.78 9.23 4.58
CA PRO A 33 -9.08 9.32 3.15
C PRO A 33 -8.71 10.72 2.64
N GLY A 34 -7.66 10.80 1.83
CA GLY A 34 -7.22 12.06 1.23
C GLY A 34 -8.01 12.49 -0.02
N PHE A 35 -8.35 13.80 -0.07
CA PHE A 35 -8.36 14.72 -1.25
C PHE A 35 -9.47 14.56 -2.35
N ARG A 36 -10.13 15.56 -2.97
CA ARG A 36 -9.98 17.04 -3.20
C ARG A 36 -11.35 17.73 -3.47
N GLY A 37 -11.46 19.04 -3.18
CA GLY A 37 -12.42 20.01 -3.76
C GLY A 37 -12.23 21.44 -3.19
N GLU A 38 -12.23 22.50 -4.03
CA GLU A 38 -11.84 23.88 -3.65
C GLU A 38 -12.66 24.53 -2.52
N PRO A 39 -12.03 25.28 -1.58
CA PRO A 39 -12.73 26.11 -0.61
C PRO A 39 -12.82 27.57 -1.08
N SER A 40 -13.91 27.93 -1.76
CA SER A 40 -14.29 29.34 -1.83
C SER A 40 -15.01 29.75 -0.53
N ALA A 41 -14.34 30.60 0.25
CA ALA A 41 -14.80 31.42 1.39
C ALA A 41 -14.96 30.76 2.78
N MET A 42 -13.83 30.55 3.46
CA MET A 42 -13.75 30.36 4.92
C MET A 42 -14.11 31.67 5.66
N ARG A 43 -15.03 31.64 6.65
CA ARG A 43 -15.27 32.76 7.60
C ARG A 43 -14.91 32.39 9.04
N LEU A 44 -13.95 33.11 9.61
CA LEU A 44 -13.48 32.93 10.99
C LEU A 44 -14.32 33.79 11.96
N PRO A 45 -14.54 33.35 13.21
CA PRO A 45 -15.08 34.21 14.26
C PRO A 45 -14.13 35.40 14.50
N GLU A 46 -14.66 36.60 14.76
CA GLU A 46 -13.85 37.82 14.97
C GLU A 46 -12.87 37.72 16.16
N SER A 47 -13.06 36.76 17.07
CA SER A 47 -12.24 36.55 18.27
C SER A 47 -11.12 35.51 18.13
N LEU A 48 -10.99 34.85 16.98
CA LEU A 48 -10.02 33.76 16.80
C LEU A 48 -8.72 34.25 16.16
N VAL A 49 -7.58 33.99 16.80
CA VAL A 49 -6.26 34.15 16.16
C VAL A 49 -6.04 32.95 15.25
N ALA A 50 -6.24 33.13 13.96
CA ALA A 50 -6.03 32.11 12.95
C ALA A 50 -5.08 32.62 11.87
N GLU A 51 -4.11 31.79 11.50
CA GLU A 51 -3.12 32.11 10.47
C GLU A 51 -3.33 31.17 9.28
N GLN A 52 -3.46 31.72 8.07
CA GLN A 52 -3.34 30.90 6.87
C GLN A 52 -1.88 30.45 6.72
N VAL A 53 -1.67 29.15 6.67
CA VAL A 53 -0.33 28.56 6.58
C VAL A 53 -0.30 27.51 5.48
N ASP A 54 0.87 27.34 4.87
CA ASP A 54 1.10 26.16 4.04
C ASP A 54 1.02 24.90 4.89
N VAL A 55 0.32 23.89 4.39
CA VAL A 55 0.21 22.60 5.06
C VAL A 55 1.55 21.85 4.89
N PRO A 56 2.25 21.51 5.99
CA PRO A 56 3.53 20.84 5.91
C PRO A 56 3.45 19.55 5.10
N GLY A 57 4.40 19.31 4.20
CA GLY A 57 4.40 18.11 3.35
C GLY A 57 3.33 18.10 2.24
N ARG A 58 2.52 19.14 2.07
CA ARG A 58 1.51 19.27 1.00
C ARG A 58 1.68 20.58 0.21
N PRO A 59 2.60 20.63 -0.78
CA PRO A 59 2.85 21.82 -1.58
C PRO A 59 1.57 22.32 -2.28
N GLY A 60 1.29 23.63 -2.17
CA GLY A 60 0.14 24.28 -2.80
C GLY A 60 -1.19 24.12 -2.05
N VAL A 61 -1.17 23.52 -0.85
CA VAL A 61 -2.36 23.38 0.01
C VAL A 61 -2.22 24.34 1.18
N THR A 62 -3.13 25.30 1.26
CA THR A 62 -3.21 26.25 2.38
C THR A 62 -4.24 25.77 3.39
N GLY A 63 -3.85 25.68 4.66
CA GLY A 63 -4.71 25.39 5.79
C GLY A 63 -4.84 26.58 6.72
N VAL A 64 -5.61 26.40 7.78
CA VAL A 64 -5.74 27.38 8.86
C VAL A 64 -5.14 26.81 10.12
N ARG A 65 -4.05 27.42 10.59
CA ARG A 65 -3.46 27.12 11.89
C ARG A 65 -4.29 27.79 12.98
N VAL A 66 -4.67 27.01 13.97
CA VAL A 66 -5.41 27.46 15.15
C VAL A 66 -4.80 26.86 16.41
N SER A 67 -4.83 27.62 17.51
CA SER A 67 -4.48 27.17 18.86
C SER A 67 -5.56 27.61 19.86
N GLY A 68 -6.12 26.69 20.66
CA GLY A 68 -7.11 26.99 21.70
C GLY A 68 -8.19 25.91 21.83
N ALA A 69 -8.81 25.80 23.02
CA ALA A 69 -9.69 24.69 23.41
C ALA A 69 -11.04 24.61 22.68
N GLU A 70 -11.48 25.66 22.00
CA GLU A 70 -12.75 25.70 21.28
C GLU A 70 -12.62 26.50 19.97
N THR A 71 -12.52 25.79 18.84
CA THR A 71 -12.59 26.43 17.53
C THR A 71 -13.92 26.13 16.86
N TRP A 72 -14.86 27.04 16.97
CA TRP A 72 -16.10 26.94 16.20
C TRP A 72 -15.85 27.50 14.80
N PHE A 73 -15.94 26.67 13.76
CA PHE A 73 -15.99 27.15 12.39
C PHE A 73 -17.27 26.64 11.76
N VAL A 74 -18.25 27.49 11.45
CA VAL A 74 -19.23 27.15 10.41
C VAL A 74 -19.75 28.41 9.73
N ALA A 75 -19.83 28.36 8.40
CA ALA A 75 -20.82 29.13 7.66
C ALA A 75 -22.18 28.51 8.00
N GLY A 76 -22.91 29.13 8.95
CA GLY A 76 -24.23 28.65 9.40
C GLY A 76 -25.03 28.21 8.18
N PHE A 77 -25.37 26.92 8.12
CA PHE A 77 -26.21 26.44 7.04
C PHE A 77 -27.61 26.29 7.60
N THR A 78 -28.59 26.68 6.80
CA THR A 78 -29.99 26.40 7.10
C THR A 78 -30.24 24.94 6.73
N PRO A 79 -30.45 24.05 7.72
CA PRO A 79 -30.68 22.66 7.42
C PRO A 79 -32.09 22.51 6.81
N GLU A 80 -32.20 21.63 5.83
CA GLU A 80 -33.49 21.09 5.43
C GLU A 80 -34.09 20.28 6.60
N PRO A 81 -35.40 20.43 6.88
CA PRO A 81 -36.06 19.69 7.96
C PRO A 81 -35.90 18.19 7.79
N ASP A 82 -35.56 17.49 8.88
CA ASP A 82 -35.43 16.02 8.97
C ASP A 82 -34.37 15.38 8.04
N ALA A 83 -33.45 16.20 7.49
CA ALA A 83 -32.33 15.73 6.69
C ALA A 83 -31.18 15.17 7.53
N VAL A 84 -30.50 14.16 6.97
CA VAL A 84 -29.26 13.59 7.52
C VAL A 84 -28.06 14.29 6.89
N TYR A 85 -27.07 14.61 7.70
CA TYR A 85 -25.85 15.32 7.30
C TYR A 85 -24.61 14.51 7.64
N SER A 86 -23.60 14.59 6.78
CA SER A 86 -22.26 14.10 7.08
C SER A 86 -21.25 15.23 6.93
N ALA A 87 -20.44 15.44 7.96
CA ALA A 87 -19.39 16.45 8.02
C ALA A 87 -18.00 15.80 8.16
N SER A 88 -16.99 16.31 7.46
CA SER A 88 -15.61 15.83 7.55
C SER A 88 -14.59 16.96 7.41
N VAL A 89 -13.39 16.79 7.98
CA VAL A 89 -12.29 17.77 7.90
C VAL A 89 -10.94 17.06 8.03
N SER A 90 -9.91 17.60 7.40
CA SER A 90 -8.53 17.16 7.60
C SER A 90 -7.75 18.11 8.51
N LEU A 91 -6.72 17.60 9.16
CA LEU A 91 -5.84 18.39 10.03
C LEU A 91 -4.40 17.88 10.02
N PHE A 92 -3.46 18.75 10.34
CA PHE A 92 -2.06 18.41 10.58
C PHE A 92 -1.68 18.74 12.02
N LEU A 93 -1.11 17.77 12.70
CA LEU A 93 -0.51 17.90 14.03
C LEU A 93 1.00 18.04 13.89
N ALA A 94 1.53 19.19 14.30
CA ALA A 94 2.97 19.41 14.36
C ALA A 94 3.61 18.56 15.47
N GLU A 95 2.87 18.27 16.54
CA GLU A 95 3.26 17.45 17.67
C GLU A 95 1.99 16.77 18.26
N PRO A 96 2.12 15.63 18.95
CA PRO A 96 1.04 15.11 19.79
C PRO A 96 0.53 16.14 20.81
N LEU A 97 -0.78 16.21 21.00
CA LEU A 97 -1.48 17.15 21.86
C LEU A 97 -1.92 16.53 23.21
N GLY A 98 -1.76 15.22 23.40
CA GLY A 98 -2.15 14.53 24.64
C GLY A 98 -3.65 14.13 24.67
N PRO A 99 -4.31 14.11 25.85
CA PRO A 99 -5.65 13.54 26.00
C PRO A 99 -6.77 14.34 25.29
N ALA A 100 -6.53 15.62 25.03
CA ALA A 100 -7.45 16.51 24.32
C ALA A 100 -7.19 16.49 22.82
N VAL A 101 -7.48 15.37 22.16
CA VAL A 101 -7.27 15.18 20.71
C VAL A 101 -8.34 15.89 19.86
N PRO A 102 -7.98 16.42 18.67
CA PRO A 102 -8.93 17.17 17.85
C PRO A 102 -10.16 16.36 17.41
N ARG A 103 -11.32 17.01 17.34
CA ARG A 103 -12.62 16.38 16.99
C ARG A 103 -13.51 17.27 16.15
N LEU A 104 -14.46 16.66 15.43
CA LEU A 104 -15.64 17.33 14.90
C LEU A 104 -16.79 17.23 15.90
N VAL A 105 -17.52 18.33 16.04
CA VAL A 105 -18.69 18.42 16.91
C VAL A 105 -19.80 19.09 16.13
N ALA A 106 -20.84 18.37 15.74
CA ALA A 106 -22.03 18.94 15.13
C ALA A 106 -23.04 19.34 16.22
N ASP A 107 -23.55 20.56 16.15
CA ASP A 107 -24.59 21.10 17.05
C ASP A 107 -25.59 21.99 16.29
N TRP A 108 -26.62 22.46 16.98
CA TRP A 108 -27.65 23.32 16.39
C TRP A 108 -28.42 24.11 17.45
N THR A 109 -29.09 25.18 17.02
CA THR A 109 -29.98 25.98 17.88
C THR A 109 -31.44 25.75 17.52
N VAL A 110 -32.30 25.64 18.54
CA VAL A 110 -33.76 25.56 18.39
C VAL A 110 -34.36 26.80 19.06
N ASP A 111 -35.13 27.60 18.31
CA ASP A 111 -35.82 28.79 18.81
C ASP A 111 -34.95 29.78 19.62
N GLY A 112 -33.67 29.91 19.25
CA GLY A 112 -32.71 30.81 19.90
C GLY A 112 -32.03 30.25 21.16
N ALA A 113 -32.29 29.00 21.54
CA ALA A 113 -31.58 28.28 22.60
C ALA A 113 -30.69 27.17 22.01
N GLU A 114 -29.49 26.96 22.58
CA GLU A 114 -28.58 25.89 22.18
C GLU A 114 -29.12 24.50 22.58
N PHE A 115 -29.03 23.53 21.67
CA PHE A 115 -29.48 22.16 21.91
C PHE A 115 -28.49 21.36 22.80
N SER A 116 -28.99 20.58 23.75
CA SER A 116 -28.19 19.96 24.83
C SER A 116 -27.51 18.62 24.49
N GLY A 117 -27.16 18.36 23.23
CA GLY A 117 -26.63 17.04 22.83
C GLY A 117 -25.89 17.02 21.48
N PRO A 118 -24.66 17.54 21.41
CA PRO A 118 -23.89 17.60 20.16
C PRO A 118 -23.42 16.20 19.72
N VAL A 119 -23.42 15.96 18.41
CA VAL A 119 -22.90 14.70 17.83
C VAL A 119 -21.41 14.86 17.56
N ARG A 120 -20.59 13.92 18.03
CA ARG A 120 -19.12 14.02 17.98
C ARG A 120 -18.54 12.95 17.06
N SER A 121 -17.49 13.32 16.31
CA SER A 121 -16.66 12.31 15.62
C SER A 121 -15.85 11.48 16.62
N ALA A 122 -15.30 10.37 16.12
CA ALA A 122 -14.08 9.83 16.69
C ALA A 122 -13.00 10.92 16.73
N PRO A 123 -12.12 10.94 17.74
CA PRO A 123 -11.01 11.88 17.76
C PRO A 123 -10.02 11.58 16.64
N ALA A 124 -9.30 12.61 16.22
CA ALA A 124 -8.07 12.43 15.48
C ALA A 124 -7.06 11.65 16.33
N ARG A 125 -6.18 10.90 15.68
CA ARG A 125 -5.11 10.21 16.40
C ARG A 125 -4.14 11.25 16.95
N ASP A 126 -3.67 11.04 18.17
CA ASP A 126 -2.75 11.94 18.85
C ASP A 126 -1.31 11.89 18.28
N GLU A 127 -1.08 11.75 16.98
CA GLU A 127 0.26 11.54 16.40
C GLU A 127 0.64 12.68 15.45
N HIS A 128 1.93 13.02 15.35
CA HIS A 128 2.35 14.05 14.38
C HIS A 128 2.10 13.57 12.95
N GLY A 129 1.59 14.46 12.11
CA GLY A 129 1.26 14.17 10.74
C GLY A 129 -0.16 14.60 10.38
N HIS A 130 -0.61 14.12 9.22
CA HIS A 130 -1.94 14.40 8.68
C HIS A 130 -2.98 13.42 9.25
N HIS A 131 -4.20 13.92 9.44
CA HIS A 131 -5.36 13.17 9.90
C HIS A 131 -6.63 13.63 9.18
N ARG A 132 -7.66 12.77 9.14
CA ARG A 132 -9.03 13.15 8.77
C ARG A 132 -10.04 12.51 9.70
N ILE A 133 -11.07 13.29 10.03
CA ILE A 133 -12.15 12.91 10.95
C ILE A 133 -13.50 13.27 10.33
N SER A 134 -14.54 12.51 10.68
CA SER A 134 -15.90 12.69 10.16
C SER A 134 -16.98 12.40 11.21
N VAL A 135 -18.14 13.04 11.08
CA VAL A 135 -19.34 12.82 11.90
C VAL A 135 -20.60 12.83 11.03
N THR A 136 -21.54 11.95 11.33
CA THR A 136 -22.85 11.89 10.67
C THR A 136 -23.95 12.15 11.70
N PHE A 137 -24.91 13.01 11.39
CA PHE A 137 -25.95 13.46 12.30
C PHE A 137 -27.26 13.79 11.57
N THR A 138 -28.40 13.60 12.24
CA THR A 138 -29.72 13.99 11.73
C THR A 138 -30.16 15.27 12.41
N VAL A 139 -30.65 16.25 11.65
CA VAL A 139 -31.12 17.51 12.22
C VAL A 139 -32.62 17.40 12.55
N PRO A 140 -33.04 17.64 13.81
CA PRO A 140 -34.45 17.61 14.18
C PRO A 140 -35.29 18.68 13.46
N ALA A 141 -36.57 18.39 13.22
CA ALA A 141 -37.54 19.38 12.75
C ALA A 141 -37.55 20.66 13.63
N GLY A 142 -37.59 21.82 12.98
CA GLY A 142 -37.66 23.14 13.65
C GLY A 142 -36.31 23.84 13.84
N VAL A 143 -35.19 23.16 13.60
CA VAL A 143 -33.85 23.79 13.60
C VAL A 143 -33.73 24.74 12.40
N ARG A 144 -33.30 25.98 12.64
CA ARG A 144 -33.11 27.00 11.59
C ARG A 144 -31.64 27.23 11.24
N GLU A 145 -30.74 26.78 12.09
CA GLU A 145 -29.30 26.95 11.94
C GLU A 145 -28.56 25.78 12.59
N CYS A 146 -27.61 25.20 11.85
CA CYS A 146 -26.72 24.14 12.33
C CYS A 146 -25.25 24.61 12.24
N ARG A 147 -24.43 24.19 13.22
CA ARG A 147 -23.00 24.48 13.28
C ARG A 147 -22.18 23.20 13.50
N ILE A 148 -20.91 23.25 13.10
CA ILE A 148 -19.93 22.16 13.16
C ILE A 148 -18.65 22.73 13.78
N GLY A 149 -18.45 22.49 15.06
CA GLY A 149 -17.22 22.84 15.76
C GLY A 149 -16.03 21.96 15.33
N LEU A 150 -14.87 22.60 15.17
CA LEU A 150 -13.55 21.98 15.09
C LEU A 150 -12.88 22.12 16.46
N VAL A 151 -13.03 21.13 17.32
CA VAL A 151 -12.40 21.21 18.64
C VAL A 151 -10.90 20.97 18.45
N ALA A 152 -10.10 22.01 18.63
CA ALA A 152 -8.66 21.89 18.71
C ALA A 152 -8.28 21.47 20.13
N GLY A 153 -7.25 20.63 20.23
CA GLY A 153 -6.68 20.24 21.51
C GLY A 153 -5.92 21.36 22.20
N ASP A 154 -5.11 21.01 23.20
CA ASP A 154 -4.28 21.96 23.94
C ASP A 154 -3.04 22.47 23.16
N GLY A 155 -3.05 22.40 21.82
CA GLY A 155 -1.94 22.86 20.99
C GLY A 155 -2.29 23.12 19.52
N PRO A 156 -1.29 23.51 18.71
CA PRO A 156 -1.52 24.03 17.37
C PRO A 156 -1.96 22.93 16.40
N VAL A 157 -3.11 23.14 15.78
CA VAL A 157 -3.67 22.27 14.73
C VAL A 157 -3.79 23.08 13.45
N ILE A 158 -3.33 22.53 12.32
CA ILE A 158 -3.57 23.12 11.00
C ILE A 158 -4.75 22.39 10.36
N TRP A 159 -5.92 23.01 10.30
CA TRP A 159 -7.12 22.44 9.68
C TRP A 159 -7.17 22.75 8.19
N TYR A 160 -7.62 21.80 7.38
CA TYR A 160 -7.78 21.99 5.94
C TYR A 160 -8.87 21.07 5.38
N GLU A 161 -9.45 21.42 4.23
CA GLU A 161 -10.43 20.60 3.50
C GLU A 161 -11.70 20.17 4.28
N PRO A 162 -12.47 21.13 4.85
CA PRO A 162 -13.77 20.82 5.44
C PRO A 162 -14.81 20.49 4.36
N ALA A 163 -15.75 19.58 4.66
CA ALA A 163 -16.86 19.21 3.79
C ALA A 163 -18.12 18.89 4.62
N VAL A 164 -19.30 19.31 4.12
CA VAL A 164 -20.61 19.05 4.73
C VAL A 164 -21.61 18.70 3.63
N THR A 165 -22.32 17.58 3.77
CA THR A 165 -23.26 17.08 2.76
C THR A 165 -24.62 16.81 3.37
N ALA A 166 -25.69 17.34 2.77
CA ALA A 166 -27.09 17.15 3.18
C ALA A 166 -27.78 16.06 2.36
N THR A 167 -28.65 15.26 2.98
CA THR A 167 -29.51 14.29 2.28
C THR A 167 -30.95 14.36 2.80
N ARG A 168 -31.94 14.53 1.91
CA ARG A 168 -33.37 14.78 2.24
C ARG A 168 -34.13 13.61 2.86
N GLU A 169 -33.62 12.40 2.68
CA GLU A 169 -34.06 11.16 3.31
C GLU A 169 -32.79 10.33 3.53
N PRO A 170 -32.78 9.34 4.45
CA PRO A 170 -31.76 8.29 4.39
C PRO A 170 -31.71 7.85 2.93
N VAL A 171 -30.54 7.94 2.29
CA VAL A 171 -30.42 7.71 0.85
C VAL A 171 -31.10 6.39 0.55
N GLY A 172 -32.25 6.47 -0.15
CA GLY A 172 -33.04 5.30 -0.51
C GLY A 172 -32.13 4.33 -1.25
N TYR A 173 -32.28 3.05 -0.93
CA TYR A 173 -31.53 2.00 -1.59
C TYR A 173 -31.63 2.18 -3.11
N PHE A 174 -30.47 2.39 -3.73
CA PHE A 174 -30.30 2.52 -5.16
C PHE A 174 -29.67 1.19 -5.60
N ASP A 175 -30.04 0.69 -6.78
CA ASP A 175 -29.57 -0.59 -7.32
C ASP A 175 -29.06 -0.46 -8.76
N GLY A 176 -28.40 -1.52 -9.26
CA GLY A 176 -27.75 -1.60 -10.57
C GLY A 176 -28.58 -1.23 -11.80
N SER A 177 -29.89 -0.98 -11.66
CA SER A 177 -30.77 -0.48 -12.71
C SER A 177 -30.97 1.05 -12.71
N THR A 178 -30.44 1.78 -11.71
CA THR A 178 -30.66 3.22 -11.55
C THR A 178 -29.81 4.03 -12.56
N PRO A 179 -30.41 4.77 -13.51
CA PRO A 179 -29.67 5.52 -14.52
C PRO A 179 -29.07 6.82 -13.96
N PRO A 180 -27.94 7.31 -14.51
CA PRO A 180 -27.40 8.63 -14.20
C PRO A 180 -28.40 9.76 -14.47
N ASP A 181 -28.36 10.83 -13.67
CA ASP A 181 -29.19 12.02 -13.85
C ASP A 181 -28.34 13.28 -14.13
N GLY A 182 -29.00 14.43 -14.28
CA GLY A 182 -28.34 15.70 -14.61
C GLY A 182 -27.37 16.22 -13.54
N SER A 183 -27.36 15.63 -12.35
CA SER A 183 -26.55 16.04 -11.20
C SER A 183 -25.64 14.91 -10.69
N TYR A 184 -25.99 13.65 -10.90
CA TYR A 184 -25.30 12.50 -10.29
C TYR A 184 -25.06 11.35 -11.28
N VAL A 185 -23.97 10.60 -11.04
CA VAL A 185 -23.68 9.30 -11.67
C VAL A 185 -23.75 8.22 -10.58
N TYR A 186 -24.43 7.12 -10.87
CA TYR A 186 -24.62 5.99 -9.94
C TYR A 186 -23.87 4.77 -10.50
N GLU A 187 -23.00 4.17 -9.69
CA GLU A 187 -22.11 3.06 -10.09
C GLU A 187 -22.17 1.92 -9.05
N TRP A 188 -21.89 0.69 -9.50
CA TRP A 188 -22.08 -0.55 -8.74
C TRP A 188 -20.89 -1.47 -8.97
N THR A 189 -20.43 -2.16 -7.93
CA THR A 189 -19.36 -3.17 -8.07
C THR A 189 -19.93 -4.57 -7.95
N GLY A 190 -20.66 -5.00 -8.99
CA GLY A 190 -21.28 -6.33 -9.09
C GLY A 190 -22.73 -6.27 -9.56
N GLU A 191 -23.48 -7.37 -9.37
CA GLU A 191 -24.87 -7.50 -9.84
C GLU A 191 -25.79 -6.45 -9.21
N PRO A 192 -26.77 -5.92 -9.99
CA PRO A 192 -27.83 -5.07 -9.46
C PRO A 192 -28.49 -5.71 -8.24
N ASP A 193 -28.81 -4.90 -7.25
CA ASP A 193 -29.44 -5.31 -6.00
C ASP A 193 -28.60 -6.14 -5.01
N ALA A 194 -27.29 -6.32 -5.25
CA ALA A 194 -26.46 -7.17 -4.38
C ALA A 194 -25.06 -6.61 -4.04
N SER A 195 -24.75 -5.36 -4.43
CA SER A 195 -23.38 -4.84 -4.45
C SER A 195 -23.23 -3.41 -3.89
N PRO A 196 -22.06 -3.05 -3.33
CA PRO A 196 -21.75 -1.68 -2.92
C PRO A 196 -22.01 -0.67 -4.04
N SER A 197 -22.59 0.47 -3.67
CA SER A 197 -23.08 1.46 -4.59
C SER A 197 -22.44 2.82 -4.36
N ARG A 198 -22.08 3.50 -5.45
CA ARG A 198 -21.38 4.79 -5.44
C ARG A 198 -22.23 5.84 -6.15
N ARG A 199 -22.52 6.96 -5.48
CA ARG A 199 -23.22 8.11 -6.06
C ARG A 199 -22.26 9.31 -6.12
N THR A 200 -21.95 9.77 -7.33
CA THR A 200 -20.96 10.84 -7.57
C THR A 200 -21.65 12.08 -8.15
N LEU A 201 -21.50 13.24 -7.50
CA LEU A 201 -22.00 14.54 -8.00
C LEU A 201 -21.15 15.01 -9.20
N ARG A 202 -21.78 15.46 -10.29
CA ARG A 202 -21.08 16.06 -11.43
C ARG A 202 -20.71 17.51 -11.12
N LEU A 203 -19.42 17.78 -10.88
CA LEU A 203 -18.85 19.12 -10.79
C LEU A 203 -17.84 19.33 -11.94
N SER A 204 -17.98 20.46 -12.66
CA SER A 204 -17.09 20.84 -13.79
C SER A 204 -15.74 21.39 -13.29
N PRO A 205 -14.59 20.85 -13.73
CA PRO A 205 -13.27 21.30 -13.28
C PRO A 205 -12.53 22.18 -14.31
N SER A 206 -11.64 23.05 -13.82
CA SER A 206 -10.51 23.63 -14.58
C SER A 206 -9.36 23.85 -13.58
N VAL A 207 -8.09 23.46 -13.73
CA VAL A 207 -7.30 22.85 -14.82
C VAL A 207 -6.13 22.05 -14.22
N MET A 208 -6.15 20.73 -14.36
CA MET A 208 -5.09 19.88 -14.91
C MET A 208 -5.84 18.75 -15.62
N PRO A 209 -5.40 18.30 -16.81
CA PRO A 209 -6.31 17.75 -17.81
C PRO A 209 -6.96 16.47 -17.27
N SER A 210 -8.28 16.51 -17.20
CA SER A 210 -9.12 15.31 -17.12
C SER A 210 -8.69 14.33 -18.23
N PRO A 211 -8.92 13.00 -18.08
CA PRO A 211 -8.96 12.14 -19.25
C PRO A 211 -9.85 12.82 -20.28
N LEU A 212 -9.36 12.92 -21.51
CA LEU A 212 -10.00 13.71 -22.54
C LEU A 212 -11.49 13.36 -22.57
N SER A 213 -12.34 14.35 -22.29
CA SER A 213 -13.76 14.18 -22.57
C SER A 213 -13.91 13.77 -24.04
N ALA A 214 -14.97 13.04 -24.39
CA ALA A 214 -15.18 12.59 -25.77
C ALA A 214 -15.10 13.75 -26.79
N GLU A 215 -15.44 14.97 -26.37
CA GLU A 215 -15.31 16.22 -27.10
C GLU A 215 -13.85 16.72 -27.22
N GLU A 216 -13.07 16.72 -26.13
CA GLU A 216 -11.65 17.08 -26.15
C GLU A 216 -10.83 16.06 -26.95
N ALA A 217 -11.16 14.78 -26.82
CA ALA A 217 -10.64 13.68 -27.62
C ALA A 217 -10.95 13.87 -29.11
N ALA A 218 -12.20 14.19 -29.46
CA ALA A 218 -12.58 14.47 -30.84
C ALA A 218 -11.87 15.72 -31.40
N ALA A 219 -11.73 16.78 -30.61
CA ALA A 219 -11.00 17.99 -30.98
C ALA A 219 -9.50 17.73 -31.16
N LEU A 220 -8.88 16.94 -30.27
CA LEU A 220 -7.48 16.55 -30.41
C LEU A 220 -7.25 15.57 -31.56
N ARG A 221 -8.17 14.65 -31.86
CA ARG A 221 -8.10 13.78 -33.05
C ARG A 221 -8.22 14.61 -34.33
N ALA A 222 -9.14 15.58 -34.37
CA ALA A 222 -9.27 16.50 -35.50
C ALA A 222 -8.01 17.37 -35.69
N ALA A 223 -7.37 17.80 -34.59
CA ALA A 223 -6.14 18.58 -34.61
C ALA A 223 -4.88 17.75 -34.91
N ALA A 224 -4.82 16.50 -34.46
CA ALA A 224 -3.73 15.56 -34.71
C ALA A 224 -3.67 15.13 -36.17
N GLY A 225 -4.80 15.13 -36.88
CA GLY A 225 -4.87 14.69 -38.27
C GLY A 225 -4.40 13.23 -38.41
N ASP A 226 -3.44 12.98 -39.31
CA ASP A 226 -2.82 11.66 -39.50
C ASP A 226 -1.44 11.53 -38.82
N ASP A 227 -1.09 12.42 -37.86
CA ASP A 227 0.19 12.36 -37.15
C ASP A 227 0.23 11.15 -36.19
N PRO A 228 1.00 10.08 -36.48
CA PRO A 228 0.91 8.85 -35.68
C PRO A 228 1.37 9.00 -34.22
N PRO A 229 2.40 9.79 -33.86
CA PRO A 229 2.75 10.09 -32.47
C PRO A 229 1.64 10.80 -31.68
N ALA A 230 0.93 11.75 -32.28
CA ALA A 230 -0.19 12.42 -31.63
C ALA A 230 -1.37 11.46 -31.43
N ILE A 231 -1.72 10.66 -32.44
CA ILE A 231 -2.76 9.63 -32.34
C ILE A 231 -2.43 8.61 -31.25
N ALA A 232 -1.18 8.15 -31.17
CA ALA A 232 -0.74 7.22 -30.14
C ALA A 232 -0.90 7.79 -28.72
N ARG A 233 -0.49 9.05 -28.51
CA ARG A 233 -0.60 9.73 -27.21
C ARG A 233 -2.05 9.93 -26.78
N ILE A 234 -2.91 10.32 -27.70
CA ILE A 234 -4.35 10.50 -27.44
C ILE A 234 -4.98 9.14 -27.08
N ALA A 235 -4.73 8.11 -27.89
CA ALA A 235 -5.28 6.78 -27.64
C ALA A 235 -4.81 6.17 -26.30
N LEU A 236 -3.54 6.38 -25.90
CA LEU A 236 -3.05 5.98 -24.59
C LEU A 236 -3.75 6.73 -23.45
N ALA A 237 -3.98 8.04 -23.59
CA ALA A 237 -4.69 8.85 -22.61
C ALA A 237 -6.17 8.47 -22.48
N GLU A 238 -6.76 7.92 -23.55
CA GLU A 238 -8.14 7.43 -23.60
C GLU A 238 -8.28 5.97 -23.13
N GLY A 239 -7.17 5.27 -22.88
CA GLY A 239 -7.18 3.84 -22.60
C GLY A 239 -7.47 2.96 -23.83
N ASP A 240 -7.55 3.53 -25.05
CA ASP A 240 -7.67 2.77 -26.30
C ASP A 240 -6.32 2.17 -26.70
N ARG A 241 -6.01 1.06 -26.04
CA ARG A 241 -4.74 0.34 -26.23
C ARG A 241 -4.57 -0.18 -27.66
N ALA A 242 -5.66 -0.54 -28.34
CA ALA A 242 -5.60 -1.07 -29.70
C ALA A 242 -5.21 0.04 -30.70
N ALA A 243 -5.85 1.20 -30.61
CA ALA A 243 -5.51 2.36 -31.43
C ALA A 243 -4.10 2.89 -31.12
N ALA A 244 -3.71 2.90 -29.84
CA ALA A 244 -2.36 3.27 -29.43
C ALA A 244 -1.29 2.38 -30.08
N VAL A 245 -1.45 1.05 -29.99
CA VAL A 245 -0.52 0.08 -30.59
C VAL A 245 -0.46 0.25 -32.10
N ALA A 246 -1.58 0.45 -32.78
CA ALA A 246 -1.62 0.65 -34.23
C ALA A 246 -0.87 1.93 -34.64
N ALA A 247 -1.07 3.03 -33.90
CA ALA A 247 -0.39 4.30 -34.15
C ALA A 247 1.12 4.22 -33.87
N LEU A 248 1.53 3.64 -32.74
CA LEU A 248 2.94 3.45 -32.39
C LEU A 248 3.68 2.59 -33.43
N ARG A 249 3.04 1.53 -33.95
CA ARG A 249 3.63 0.70 -35.02
C ARG A 249 3.91 1.48 -36.30
N ARG A 250 3.07 2.47 -36.64
CA ARG A 250 3.31 3.37 -37.77
C ARG A 250 4.54 4.25 -37.52
N VAL A 251 4.72 4.76 -36.30
CA VAL A 251 5.91 5.54 -35.91
C VAL A 251 7.19 4.69 -36.02
N VAL A 252 7.16 3.46 -35.49
CA VAL A 252 8.29 2.52 -35.60
C VAL A 252 8.62 2.20 -37.06
N LYS A 253 7.60 1.98 -37.91
CA LYS A 253 7.80 1.75 -39.35
C LYS A 253 8.38 2.98 -40.07
N ALA A 254 8.08 4.18 -39.60
CA ALA A 254 8.64 5.43 -40.10
C ALA A 254 10.07 5.74 -39.56
N GLY A 255 10.66 4.86 -38.76
CA GLY A 255 12.05 4.90 -38.31
C GLY A 255 12.23 5.17 -36.81
N ASP A 256 11.29 5.88 -36.18
CA ASP A 256 11.26 6.18 -34.74
C ASP A 256 12.62 6.67 -34.20
N PRO A 257 13.12 7.84 -34.63
CA PRO A 257 14.53 8.23 -34.45
C PRO A 257 15.02 8.20 -32.99
N ASP A 258 14.16 8.55 -32.04
CA ASP A 258 14.46 8.53 -30.60
C ASP A 258 14.12 7.20 -29.91
N GLY A 259 13.50 6.24 -30.61
CA GLY A 259 13.13 4.95 -30.01
C GLY A 259 11.98 5.00 -29.02
N GLU A 260 11.25 6.12 -28.96
CA GLU A 260 10.19 6.35 -27.98
C GLU A 260 8.97 5.47 -28.28
N ALA A 261 8.59 5.34 -29.55
CA ALA A 261 7.46 4.49 -29.91
C ALA A 261 7.79 3.00 -29.71
N ALA A 262 9.03 2.60 -29.99
CA ALA A 262 9.52 1.27 -29.66
C ALA A 262 9.55 1.01 -28.15
N TYR A 263 9.95 2.00 -27.34
CA TYR A 263 9.91 1.89 -25.88
C TYR A 263 8.50 1.66 -25.36
N GLU A 264 7.52 2.48 -25.78
CA GLU A 264 6.13 2.34 -25.35
C GLU A 264 5.51 1.01 -25.81
N LEU A 265 5.74 0.59 -27.05
CA LEU A 265 5.33 -0.74 -27.51
C LEU A 265 5.98 -1.86 -26.69
N GLY A 266 7.25 -1.68 -26.29
CA GLY A 266 7.98 -2.59 -25.43
C GLY A 266 7.36 -2.70 -24.05
N ARG A 267 6.98 -1.56 -23.45
CA ARG A 267 6.30 -1.47 -22.14
C ARG A 267 4.93 -2.14 -22.18
N ILE A 268 4.14 -1.88 -23.22
CA ILE A 268 2.86 -2.56 -23.49
C ILE A 268 3.07 -4.08 -23.61
N ALA A 269 4.14 -4.51 -24.29
CA ALA A 269 4.46 -5.93 -24.42
C ALA A 269 4.91 -6.57 -23.10
N LEU A 270 5.58 -5.84 -22.20
CA LEU A 270 5.89 -6.31 -20.85
C LEU A 270 4.63 -6.55 -20.03
N GLU A 271 3.70 -5.58 -20.03
CA GLU A 271 2.42 -5.70 -19.32
C GLU A 271 1.59 -6.88 -19.83
N GLU A 272 1.59 -7.11 -21.15
CA GLU A 272 0.91 -8.25 -21.79
C GLU A 272 1.71 -9.55 -21.71
N GLN A 273 2.82 -9.57 -20.98
CA GLN A 273 3.68 -10.74 -20.80
C GLN A 273 4.26 -11.32 -22.12
N ARG A 274 4.34 -10.50 -23.16
CA ARG A 274 4.93 -10.85 -24.48
C ARG A 274 6.43 -10.57 -24.47
N TRP A 275 7.16 -11.30 -23.62
CA TRP A 275 8.56 -11.03 -23.26
C TRP A 275 9.52 -10.93 -24.46
N ALA A 276 9.40 -11.83 -25.44
CA ALA A 276 10.25 -11.81 -26.63
C ALA A 276 9.98 -10.59 -27.53
N ALA A 277 8.73 -10.17 -27.65
CA ALA A 277 8.37 -8.96 -28.38
C ALA A 277 8.87 -7.71 -27.64
N ALA A 278 8.72 -7.69 -26.31
CA ALA A 278 9.25 -6.62 -25.47
C ALA A 278 10.77 -6.48 -25.63
N GLU A 279 11.51 -7.58 -25.55
CA GLU A 279 12.97 -7.59 -25.77
C GLU A 279 13.34 -6.94 -27.11
N GLN A 280 12.74 -7.37 -28.22
CA GLN A 280 13.06 -6.84 -29.55
C GLN A 280 12.84 -5.33 -29.65
N LEU A 281 11.71 -4.86 -29.13
CA LEU A 281 11.33 -3.44 -29.15
C LEU A 281 12.25 -2.62 -28.25
N LEU A 282 12.51 -3.09 -27.04
CA LEU A 282 13.30 -2.39 -26.03
C LEU A 282 14.79 -2.33 -26.41
N ARG A 283 15.35 -3.35 -27.07
CA ARG A 283 16.73 -3.30 -27.58
C ARG A 283 16.94 -2.13 -28.54
N GLY A 284 16.02 -1.93 -29.48
CA GLY A 284 16.07 -0.80 -30.42
C GLY A 284 15.92 0.55 -29.71
N ALA A 285 15.03 0.63 -28.72
CA ALA A 285 14.81 1.83 -27.94
C ALA A 285 16.01 2.23 -27.08
N VAL A 286 16.68 1.25 -26.45
CA VAL A 286 17.90 1.47 -25.65
C VAL A 286 19.07 1.89 -26.53
N ALA A 287 19.25 1.25 -27.70
CA ALA A 287 20.36 1.59 -28.59
C ALA A 287 20.30 3.05 -29.10
N LYS A 288 19.09 3.60 -29.25
CA LYS A 288 18.88 4.98 -29.72
C LYS A 288 19.12 6.03 -28.63
N ARG A 289 18.80 5.71 -27.37
CA ARG A 289 18.93 6.62 -26.21
C ARG A 289 19.44 5.84 -24.99
N PRO A 290 20.72 5.44 -24.96
CA PRO A 290 21.26 4.63 -23.86
C PRO A 290 21.26 5.39 -22.52
N GLU A 291 21.31 6.71 -22.54
CA GLU A 291 21.24 7.57 -21.36
C GLU A 291 19.87 7.62 -20.69
N ALA A 292 18.81 7.21 -21.41
CA ALA A 292 17.48 6.99 -20.84
C ALA A 292 17.43 5.65 -20.11
N TYR A 293 18.14 5.55 -18.99
CA TYR A 293 18.42 4.30 -18.26
C TYR A 293 17.17 3.47 -17.90
N VAL A 294 16.00 4.10 -17.73
CA VAL A 294 14.72 3.41 -17.48
C VAL A 294 14.40 2.41 -18.61
N ARG A 295 14.78 2.72 -19.85
CA ARG A 295 14.63 1.81 -20.99
C ARG A 295 15.52 0.57 -20.85
N GLY A 296 16.74 0.75 -20.34
CA GLY A 296 17.67 -0.33 -20.07
C GLY A 296 17.19 -1.26 -18.96
N TYR A 297 16.58 -0.71 -17.89
CA TYR A 297 15.94 -1.52 -16.85
C TYR A 297 14.71 -2.28 -17.34
N ALA A 298 13.89 -1.66 -18.20
CA ALA A 298 12.78 -2.37 -18.85
C ALA A 298 13.28 -3.53 -19.73
N LEU A 299 14.38 -3.33 -20.46
CA LEU A 299 15.03 -4.39 -21.24
C LEU A 299 15.58 -5.51 -20.34
N ALA A 300 16.22 -5.16 -19.22
CA ALA A 300 16.69 -6.13 -18.23
C ALA A 300 15.54 -6.98 -17.68
N HIS A 301 14.41 -6.35 -17.36
CA HIS A 301 13.20 -7.04 -16.93
C HIS A 301 12.69 -8.05 -17.98
N ALA A 302 12.70 -7.68 -19.26
CA ALA A 302 12.37 -8.62 -20.34
C ALA A 302 13.33 -9.83 -20.34
N TYR A 303 14.63 -9.61 -20.17
CA TYR A 303 15.62 -10.68 -20.08
C TYR A 303 15.42 -11.60 -18.88
N ASP A 304 15.04 -11.06 -17.71
CA ASP A 304 14.73 -11.86 -16.53
C ASP A 304 13.55 -12.80 -16.79
N LYS A 305 12.47 -12.30 -17.39
CA LYS A 305 11.30 -13.11 -17.76
C LYS A 305 11.62 -14.17 -18.83
N LEU A 306 12.60 -13.90 -19.68
CA LEU A 306 13.15 -14.87 -20.65
C LEU A 306 14.19 -15.82 -20.04
N LYS A 307 14.46 -15.75 -18.73
CA LYS A 307 15.48 -16.54 -18.02
C LYS A 307 16.92 -16.33 -18.57
N ARG A 308 17.18 -15.17 -19.18
CA ARG A 308 18.49 -14.78 -19.75
C ARG A 308 19.26 -13.90 -18.76
N ARG A 309 19.71 -14.51 -17.66
CA ARG A 309 20.32 -13.80 -16.51
C ARG A 309 21.53 -12.93 -16.87
N ASP A 310 22.42 -13.44 -17.73
CA ASP A 310 23.62 -12.69 -18.12
C ASP A 310 23.29 -11.46 -18.98
N ASP A 311 22.25 -11.56 -19.83
CA ASP A 311 21.76 -10.43 -20.60
C ASP A 311 21.09 -9.38 -19.70
N SER A 312 20.29 -9.82 -18.73
CA SER A 312 19.70 -8.93 -17.72
C SER A 312 20.79 -8.19 -16.93
N ARG A 313 21.81 -8.90 -16.45
CA ARG A 313 22.95 -8.29 -15.75
C ARG A 313 23.64 -7.23 -16.59
N ARG A 314 23.94 -7.52 -17.86
CA ARG A 314 24.57 -6.56 -18.78
C ARG A 314 23.68 -5.34 -19.03
N ALA A 315 22.39 -5.54 -19.27
CA ALA A 315 21.45 -4.45 -19.51
C ALA A 315 21.30 -3.55 -18.28
N SER A 316 21.15 -4.14 -17.09
CA SER A 316 21.10 -3.41 -15.81
C SER A 316 22.39 -2.65 -15.53
N ALA A 317 23.56 -3.24 -15.74
CA ALA A 317 24.84 -2.57 -15.55
C ALA A 317 25.02 -1.39 -16.52
N ALA A 318 24.62 -1.56 -17.79
CA ALA A 318 24.67 -0.49 -18.78
C ALA A 318 23.72 0.66 -18.46
N ALA A 319 22.51 0.36 -18.00
CA ALA A 319 21.55 1.37 -17.53
C ALA A 319 22.08 2.12 -16.30
N LEU A 320 22.65 1.38 -15.35
CA LEU A 320 23.20 1.91 -14.11
C LEU A 320 24.36 2.88 -14.32
N ALA A 321 25.13 2.74 -15.41
CA ALA A 321 26.17 3.69 -15.78
C ALA A 321 25.64 5.13 -16.00
N TYR A 322 24.35 5.27 -16.33
CA TYR A 322 23.68 6.57 -16.49
C TYR A 322 22.83 6.97 -15.28
N ASP A 323 22.44 6.02 -14.44
CA ASP A 323 21.63 6.24 -13.24
C ASP A 323 22.50 6.58 -12.02
N THR A 324 23.14 7.76 -12.08
CA THR A 324 24.20 8.16 -11.16
C THR A 324 23.74 8.74 -9.82
N LYS A 325 22.43 8.92 -9.63
CA LYS A 325 21.85 9.59 -8.44
C LYS A 325 21.15 8.63 -7.49
N LEU A 326 21.48 7.33 -7.55
CA LEU A 326 20.89 6.37 -6.63
C LEU A 326 21.29 6.70 -5.17
N PRO A 327 20.34 6.65 -4.22
CA PRO A 327 20.62 6.92 -2.81
C PRO A 327 21.31 5.75 -2.09
N PHE A 328 21.78 4.74 -2.84
CA PHE A 328 22.42 3.52 -2.36
C PHE A 328 23.41 3.00 -3.41
N ASP A 329 24.27 2.07 -3.01
CA ASP A 329 25.24 1.42 -3.90
C ASP A 329 24.54 0.50 -4.92
N GLY A 330 24.28 1.05 -6.10
CA GLY A 330 23.64 0.35 -7.22
C GLY A 330 24.44 -0.89 -7.69
N PRO A 331 25.76 -0.79 -7.95
CA PRO A 331 26.55 -1.96 -8.33
C PRO A 331 26.49 -3.09 -7.31
N ALA A 332 26.64 -2.79 -6.02
CA ALA A 332 26.54 -3.81 -4.97
C ALA A 332 25.12 -4.39 -4.82
N LEU A 333 24.07 -3.64 -5.20
CA LEU A 333 22.70 -4.15 -5.26
C LEU A 333 22.48 -5.06 -6.48
N LEU A 334 23.06 -4.72 -7.63
CA LEU A 334 22.97 -5.57 -8.83
C LEU A 334 23.72 -6.89 -8.65
N ASP A 335 24.84 -6.85 -7.95
CA ASP A 335 25.64 -8.05 -7.67
C ASP A 335 24.99 -8.99 -6.66
N SER A 336 24.12 -8.47 -5.76
CA SER A 336 23.44 -9.32 -4.78
C SER A 336 22.32 -10.17 -5.41
N ASP A 337 21.49 -9.59 -6.29
CA ASP A 337 20.47 -10.30 -7.06
C ASP A 337 20.07 -9.54 -8.32
N VAL A 338 20.52 -10.04 -9.47
CA VAL A 338 20.21 -9.47 -10.78
C VAL A 338 18.70 -9.44 -11.05
N THR A 339 17.99 -10.50 -10.67
CA THR A 339 16.58 -10.69 -11.05
C THR A 339 15.63 -9.79 -10.27
N SER A 340 16.06 -9.33 -9.11
CA SER A 340 15.30 -8.45 -8.23
C SER A 340 15.81 -7.00 -8.24
N PHE A 341 16.87 -6.70 -9.03
CA PHE A 341 17.49 -5.38 -9.04
C PHE A 341 16.50 -4.26 -9.38
N GLY A 342 15.67 -4.43 -10.41
CA GLY A 342 14.69 -3.42 -10.83
C GLY A 342 13.70 -3.06 -9.71
N ALA A 343 13.09 -4.08 -9.08
CA ALA A 343 12.17 -3.90 -7.97
C ALA A 343 12.84 -3.26 -6.76
N ARG A 344 14.04 -3.73 -6.37
CA ARG A 344 14.80 -3.17 -5.24
C ARG A 344 15.24 -1.74 -5.49
N ARG A 345 15.60 -1.40 -6.73
CA ARG A 345 15.95 -0.03 -7.11
C ARG A 345 14.76 0.91 -6.90
N GLU A 346 13.59 0.52 -7.41
CA GLU A 346 12.36 1.30 -7.28
C GLU A 346 11.93 1.48 -5.82
N VAL A 347 11.97 0.40 -5.04
CA VAL A 347 11.75 0.43 -3.60
C VAL A 347 12.76 1.35 -2.91
N GLY A 348 14.05 1.22 -3.22
CA GLY A 348 15.10 2.02 -2.60
C GLY A 348 14.97 3.51 -2.86
N VAL A 349 14.62 3.91 -4.09
CA VAL A 349 14.38 5.32 -4.42
C VAL A 349 13.21 5.86 -3.62
N PHE A 350 12.08 5.14 -3.61
CA PHE A 350 10.89 5.51 -2.82
C PHE A 350 11.22 5.65 -1.33
N LEU A 351 11.91 4.67 -0.76
CA LEU A 351 12.24 4.69 0.67
C LEU A 351 13.18 5.83 1.02
N ALA A 352 14.16 6.16 0.16
CA ALA A 352 15.05 7.28 0.39
C ALA A 352 14.32 8.63 0.36
N GLU A 353 13.39 8.82 -0.59
CA GLU A 353 12.54 10.02 -0.68
C GLU A 353 11.64 10.21 0.55
N HIS A 354 11.27 9.10 1.21
CA HIS A 354 10.34 9.10 2.35
C HIS A 354 10.98 8.72 3.69
N LEU A 355 12.31 8.59 3.76
CA LEU A 355 12.99 8.00 4.92
C LEU A 355 12.75 8.78 6.21
N ALA A 356 12.69 10.11 6.13
CA ALA A 356 12.37 10.96 7.28
C ALA A 356 10.96 10.68 7.83
N GLN A 357 9.96 10.58 6.96
CA GLN A 357 8.59 10.23 7.36
C GLN A 357 8.54 8.84 8.00
N ILE A 358 9.19 7.86 7.38
CA ILE A 358 9.25 6.47 7.86
C ILE A 358 9.90 6.41 9.26
N ARG A 359 11.03 7.10 9.48
CA ARG A 359 11.71 7.17 10.77
C ARG A 359 10.85 7.81 11.85
N THR A 360 10.17 8.91 11.53
CA THR A 360 9.26 9.59 12.46
C THR A 360 8.09 8.68 12.86
N GLN A 361 7.44 8.03 11.89
CA GLN A 361 6.33 7.11 12.16
C GLN A 361 6.76 5.90 13.02
N ALA A 362 7.98 5.38 12.79
CA ALA A 362 8.54 4.30 13.60
C ALA A 362 8.86 4.76 15.03
N ALA A 363 9.49 5.93 15.21
CA ALA A 363 9.84 6.47 16.52
C ALA A 363 8.61 6.77 17.39
N GLN A 364 7.54 7.30 16.80
CA GLN A 364 6.28 7.56 17.50
C GLN A 364 5.61 6.29 18.01
N ARG A 365 5.59 5.24 17.19
CA ARG A 365 5.02 3.93 17.59
C ARG A 365 5.86 3.28 18.68
N LEU A 366 7.19 3.32 18.56
CA LEU A 366 8.09 2.86 19.62
C LEU A 366 7.88 3.60 20.94
N ALA A 367 7.62 4.91 20.89
CA ALA A 367 7.36 5.72 22.08
C ALA A 367 5.98 5.43 22.72
N ARG A 368 5.12 4.64 22.06
CA ARG A 368 3.75 4.33 22.50
C ARG A 368 3.51 2.82 22.55
N PRO A 369 4.22 2.10 23.43
CA PRO A 369 3.97 0.68 23.60
C PRO A 369 2.54 0.45 24.08
N VAL A 370 1.86 -0.52 23.47
CA VAL A 370 0.51 -0.93 23.88
C VAL A 370 0.56 -1.64 25.24
N ASP A 371 -0.34 -1.33 26.17
CA ASP A 371 -0.46 -2.18 27.35
C ASP A 371 -1.08 -3.52 26.95
N SER A 372 -0.31 -4.62 27.11
CA SER A 372 -0.71 -5.96 26.69
C SER A 372 -0.21 -6.97 27.70
N THR A 373 -1.08 -7.91 28.04
CA THR A 373 -0.78 -9.04 28.93
C THR A 373 -0.18 -10.24 28.19
N PHE A 374 0.00 -10.14 26.87
CA PHE A 374 0.57 -11.23 26.07
C PHE A 374 2.06 -11.38 26.37
N ASP A 375 2.43 -12.58 26.81
CA ASP A 375 3.82 -12.98 26.94
C ASP A 375 4.24 -13.77 25.70
N GLN A 376 5.03 -13.14 24.82
CA GLN A 376 5.55 -13.72 23.57
C GLN A 376 4.47 -14.50 22.78
N PRO A 377 3.41 -13.82 22.30
CA PRO A 377 2.29 -14.47 21.63
C PRO A 377 2.74 -15.13 20.31
N ILE A 378 2.11 -16.25 19.97
CA ILE A 378 2.33 -16.95 18.69
C ILE A 378 1.13 -16.70 17.78
N PHE A 379 1.36 -16.03 16.66
CA PHE A 379 0.35 -15.71 15.65
C PHE A 379 0.49 -16.61 14.42
N VAL A 380 -0.65 -17.10 13.94
CA VAL A 380 -0.77 -17.83 12.68
C VAL A 380 -2.08 -17.39 12.01
N TYR A 381 -2.08 -17.17 10.70
CA TYR A 381 -3.22 -16.58 10.00
C TYR A 381 -3.64 -17.42 8.79
N TRP A 382 -4.94 -17.66 8.66
CA TRP A 382 -5.56 -18.19 7.46
C TRP A 382 -6.85 -17.42 7.16
N ALA A 383 -6.87 -16.68 6.05
CA ALA A 383 -7.91 -15.68 5.76
C ALA A 383 -9.34 -16.25 5.85
N GLN A 384 -9.54 -17.46 5.32
CA GLN A 384 -10.84 -18.14 5.26
C GLN A 384 -11.21 -18.88 6.55
N GLY A 385 -10.38 -18.83 7.59
CA GLY A 385 -10.55 -19.60 8.82
C GLY A 385 -10.05 -21.04 8.74
N PHE A 386 -9.58 -21.58 9.86
CA PHE A 386 -8.86 -22.86 9.89
C PHE A 386 -9.75 -24.10 9.68
N GLU A 387 -11.06 -23.99 9.91
CA GLU A 387 -12.01 -25.08 9.64
C GLU A 387 -12.08 -25.40 8.14
N ALA A 388 -12.05 -24.38 7.28
CA ALA A 388 -12.04 -24.51 5.83
C ALA A 388 -10.63 -24.66 5.23
N ALA A 389 -9.58 -24.59 6.05
CA ALA A 389 -8.21 -24.61 5.55
C ALA A 389 -7.81 -25.98 4.98
N PRO A 390 -6.90 -26.05 3.99
CA PRO A 390 -6.43 -27.30 3.42
C PRO A 390 -5.87 -28.28 4.47
N PRO A 391 -5.91 -29.61 4.23
CA PRO A 391 -5.43 -30.59 5.20
C PRO A 391 -3.99 -30.36 5.69
N VAL A 392 -3.08 -29.90 4.81
CA VAL A 392 -1.71 -29.52 5.20
C VAL A 392 -1.67 -28.37 6.20
N VAL A 393 -2.52 -27.36 6.03
CA VAL A 393 -2.60 -26.20 6.94
C VAL A 393 -3.13 -26.63 8.30
N ARG A 394 -4.18 -27.48 8.32
CA ARG A 394 -4.73 -28.02 9.58
C ARG A 394 -3.71 -28.89 10.31
N ALA A 395 -2.94 -29.71 9.59
CA ALA A 395 -1.86 -30.51 10.17
C ALA A 395 -0.75 -29.63 10.77
N CYS A 396 -0.36 -28.55 10.08
CA CYS A 396 0.61 -27.57 10.58
C CYS A 396 0.11 -26.87 11.85
N LEU A 397 -1.15 -26.41 11.88
CA LEU A 397 -1.75 -25.79 13.06
C LEU A 397 -1.80 -26.78 14.25
N ALA A 398 -2.16 -28.04 14.00
CA ALA A 398 -2.18 -29.07 15.03
C ALA A 398 -0.79 -29.34 15.61
N ALA A 399 0.26 -29.35 14.77
CA ALA A 399 1.64 -29.46 15.23
C ALA A 399 2.08 -28.26 16.05
N LEU A 400 1.79 -27.04 15.58
CA LEU A 400 2.09 -25.80 16.28
C LEU A 400 1.47 -25.77 17.69
N ARG A 401 0.19 -26.16 17.83
CA ARG A 401 -0.53 -26.20 19.11
C ARG A 401 -0.06 -27.30 20.06
N ARG A 402 0.56 -28.36 19.56
CA ARG A 402 0.99 -29.51 20.36
C ARG A 402 2.28 -29.23 21.15
N SER A 403 3.21 -28.49 20.57
CA SER A 403 4.52 -28.20 21.18
C SER A 403 4.65 -26.81 21.78
N ASN A 404 3.60 -25.98 21.70
CA ASN A 404 3.62 -24.60 22.18
C ASN A 404 2.41 -24.29 23.07
N GLY A 405 2.52 -23.20 23.85
CA GLY A 405 1.42 -22.63 24.62
C GLY A 405 0.32 -22.03 23.75
N PRO A 406 -0.50 -21.09 24.26
CA PRO A 406 -1.59 -20.48 23.51
C PRO A 406 -1.15 -19.95 22.13
N VAL A 407 -1.83 -20.43 21.08
CA VAL A 407 -1.63 -20.00 19.69
C VAL A 407 -2.83 -19.18 19.24
N HIS A 408 -2.58 -17.94 18.81
CA HIS A 408 -3.55 -17.06 18.21
C HIS A 408 -3.73 -17.43 16.74
N ALA A 409 -4.70 -18.30 16.46
CA ALA A 409 -5.08 -18.71 15.12
C ALA A 409 -6.12 -17.75 14.57
N LEU A 410 -5.70 -16.89 13.65
CA LEU A 410 -6.45 -15.73 13.16
C LEU A 410 -7.05 -15.97 11.77
N SER A 411 -8.11 -15.22 11.48
CA SER A 411 -8.85 -15.19 10.22
C SER A 411 -9.33 -13.77 9.89
N ARG A 412 -9.87 -13.53 8.68
CA ARG A 412 -10.41 -12.20 8.35
C ARG A 412 -11.52 -11.75 9.32
N ALA A 413 -12.24 -12.70 9.93
CA ALA A 413 -13.35 -12.42 10.82
C ALA A 413 -12.93 -11.96 12.23
N ASP A 414 -11.72 -12.30 12.69
CA ASP A 414 -11.27 -12.06 14.07
C ASP A 414 -10.10 -11.08 14.19
N ILE A 415 -9.37 -10.80 13.09
CA ILE A 415 -8.21 -9.90 13.11
C ILE A 415 -8.53 -8.49 13.60
N GLY A 416 -9.76 -8.02 13.42
CA GLY A 416 -10.20 -6.70 13.90
C GLY A 416 -10.17 -6.55 15.41
N ALA A 417 -10.15 -7.66 16.17
CA ALA A 417 -9.96 -7.63 17.63
C ALA A 417 -8.49 -7.40 18.03
N TYR A 418 -7.55 -7.57 17.10
CA TYR A 418 -6.10 -7.50 17.36
C TYR A 418 -5.49 -6.21 16.80
N VAL A 419 -5.77 -5.90 15.54
CA VAL A 419 -5.20 -4.76 14.82
C VAL A 419 -6.27 -4.11 13.96
N ASP A 420 -6.20 -2.78 13.89
CA ASP A 420 -7.04 -2.01 12.98
C ASP A 420 -6.49 -2.17 11.56
N VAL A 421 -7.30 -2.74 10.67
CA VAL A 421 -7.01 -2.80 9.24
C VAL A 421 -7.95 -1.81 8.55
N PRO A 422 -7.44 -0.71 7.99
CA PRO A 422 -8.27 0.24 7.27
C PRO A 422 -9.05 -0.44 6.13
N GLU A 423 -10.31 -0.04 5.95
CA GLU A 423 -11.22 -0.68 4.97
C GLU A 423 -10.69 -0.55 3.53
N ASP A 424 -10.12 0.60 3.17
CA ASP A 424 -9.51 0.82 1.85
C ASP A 424 -8.31 -0.11 1.59
N LEU A 425 -7.53 -0.46 2.62
CA LEU A 425 -6.48 -1.47 2.52
C LEU A 425 -7.06 -2.86 2.33
N ALA A 426 -8.06 -3.21 3.15
CA ALA A 426 -8.70 -4.50 3.02
C ALA A 426 -9.36 -4.68 1.65
N ALA A 427 -9.86 -3.59 1.05
CA ALA A 427 -10.43 -3.57 -0.30
C ALA A 427 -9.35 -3.64 -1.38
N ALA A 428 -8.28 -2.84 -1.28
CA ALA A 428 -7.20 -2.84 -2.27
C ALA A 428 -6.39 -4.15 -2.29
N LEU A 429 -6.37 -4.86 -1.17
CA LEU A 429 -5.77 -6.18 -1.04
C LEU A 429 -6.80 -7.31 -1.07
N ASP A 430 -8.02 -7.05 -1.53
CA ASP A 430 -9.03 -8.09 -1.62
C ASP A 430 -8.59 -9.16 -2.62
N GLY A 431 -8.58 -10.41 -2.17
CA GLY A 431 -7.99 -11.54 -2.91
C GLY A 431 -6.45 -11.60 -2.89
N ASP A 432 -5.75 -10.53 -2.53
CA ASP A 432 -4.28 -10.50 -2.38
C ASP A 432 -3.84 -10.90 -0.97
N HIS A 433 -3.96 -12.21 -0.70
CA HIS A 433 -3.59 -12.77 0.60
C HIS A 433 -2.08 -12.68 0.89
N ILE A 434 -1.24 -12.57 -0.13
CA ILE A 434 0.22 -12.55 0.03
C ILE A 434 0.63 -11.23 0.68
N HIS A 435 0.24 -10.12 0.06
CA HIS A 435 0.60 -8.80 0.56
C HIS A 435 -0.17 -8.44 1.83
N PHE A 436 -1.44 -8.84 1.92
CA PHE A 436 -2.24 -8.63 3.14
C PHE A 436 -1.60 -9.29 4.36
N SER A 437 -1.24 -10.58 4.26
CA SER A 437 -0.60 -11.29 5.37
C SER A 437 0.80 -10.72 5.67
N GLY A 438 1.48 -10.15 4.67
CA GLY A 438 2.73 -9.40 4.82
C GLY A 438 2.57 -8.18 5.72
N LEU A 439 1.54 -7.38 5.51
CA LEU A 439 1.24 -6.22 6.36
C LEU A 439 0.74 -6.63 7.75
N LEU A 440 -0.14 -7.63 7.82
CA LEU A 440 -0.73 -8.12 9.06
C LEU A 440 0.34 -8.61 10.04
N ARG A 441 1.32 -9.40 9.57
CA ARG A 441 2.38 -9.91 10.46
C ARG A 441 3.24 -8.80 11.06
N MET A 442 3.55 -7.77 10.27
CA MET A 442 4.27 -6.60 10.77
C MET A 442 3.43 -5.82 11.78
N ALA A 443 2.13 -5.62 11.52
CA ALA A 443 1.25 -4.92 12.45
C ALA A 443 1.11 -5.65 13.80
N LEU A 444 1.01 -6.98 13.78
CA LEU A 444 0.92 -7.79 15.00
C LEU A 444 2.24 -7.76 15.80
N LEU A 445 3.37 -7.98 15.12
CA LEU A 445 4.68 -8.05 15.77
C LEU A 445 5.17 -6.69 16.26
N GLU A 446 4.84 -5.61 15.57
CA GLU A 446 5.10 -4.24 16.03
C GLU A 446 4.32 -3.96 17.32
N LYS A 447 3.04 -4.31 17.37
CA LYS A 447 2.14 -4.03 18.49
C LYS A 447 2.41 -4.90 19.72
N PHE A 448 2.56 -6.20 19.52
CA PHE A 448 2.59 -7.20 20.60
C PHE A 448 3.96 -7.88 20.78
N GLY A 449 4.91 -7.69 19.85
CA GLY A 449 6.05 -8.58 19.74
C GLY A 449 5.61 -10.02 19.47
N GLY A 450 6.42 -10.98 19.91
CA GLY A 450 6.11 -12.40 19.81
C GLY A 450 6.61 -13.04 18.53
N ILE A 451 5.85 -14.01 18.01
CA ILE A 451 6.26 -14.91 16.93
C ILE A 451 5.14 -14.96 15.89
N TRP A 452 5.49 -14.69 14.63
CA TRP A 452 4.66 -15.03 13.47
C TRP A 452 5.15 -16.33 12.86
N VAL A 453 4.20 -17.21 12.55
CA VAL A 453 4.44 -18.46 11.83
C VAL A 453 3.43 -18.56 10.70
N ASP A 454 3.90 -18.71 9.46
CA ASP A 454 2.98 -18.97 8.34
C ASP A 454 2.18 -20.26 8.55
N ALA A 455 0.93 -20.28 8.10
CA ALA A 455 0.00 -21.40 8.30
C ALA A 455 0.43 -22.74 7.65
N THR A 456 1.43 -22.71 6.76
CA THR A 456 2.04 -23.92 6.17
C THR A 456 3.37 -24.32 6.82
N CYS A 457 3.66 -23.86 8.04
CA CYS A 457 4.87 -24.29 8.75
C CYS A 457 4.58 -25.46 9.68
N LEU A 458 5.24 -26.60 9.42
CA LEU A 458 5.25 -27.74 10.33
C LEU A 458 6.29 -27.49 11.43
N VAL A 459 5.82 -27.30 12.67
CA VAL A 459 6.71 -27.08 13.83
C VAL A 459 7.06 -28.42 14.47
N SER A 460 8.35 -28.73 14.54
CA SER A 460 8.88 -29.99 15.07
C SER A 460 9.27 -29.88 16.55
N GLU A 461 9.60 -28.67 17.03
CA GLU A 461 10.06 -28.41 18.39
C GLU A 461 9.36 -27.18 19.00
N PRO A 462 9.31 -27.02 20.33
CA PRO A 462 8.82 -25.80 20.96
C PRO A 462 9.57 -24.57 20.45
N LEU A 463 8.85 -23.51 20.06
CA LEU A 463 9.45 -22.33 19.41
C LEU A 463 10.18 -21.42 20.40
N ARG A 464 9.65 -21.26 21.62
CA ARG A 464 10.16 -20.27 22.58
C ARG A 464 11.65 -20.40 22.88
N PRO A 465 12.22 -21.59 23.19
CA PRO A 465 13.66 -21.70 23.47
C PRO A 465 14.56 -21.25 22.32
N HIS A 466 14.14 -21.48 21.07
CA HIS A 466 14.89 -21.04 19.88
C HIS A 466 14.77 -19.54 19.66
N VAL A 467 13.56 -19.00 19.86
CA VAL A 467 13.27 -17.57 19.72
C VAL A 467 13.94 -16.76 20.83
N ASP A 468 13.90 -17.19 22.08
CA ASP A 468 14.55 -16.52 23.21
C ASP A 468 16.06 -16.42 22.99
N ARG A 469 16.68 -17.51 22.50
CA ARG A 469 18.09 -17.53 22.14
C ARG A 469 18.41 -16.53 21.02
N ALA A 470 17.52 -16.40 20.03
CA ALA A 470 17.70 -15.45 18.93
C ALA A 470 17.50 -14.00 19.38
N LEU A 471 16.45 -13.73 20.15
CA LEU A 471 16.09 -12.39 20.64
C LEU A 471 16.97 -11.89 21.80
N ALA A 472 17.78 -12.75 22.40
CA ALA A 472 18.83 -12.35 23.34
C ALA A 472 19.95 -11.55 22.65
N LYS A 473 20.12 -11.68 21.33
CA LYS A 473 21.17 -10.99 20.56
C LYS A 473 20.70 -9.78 19.78
N SER A 474 19.45 -9.78 19.33
CA SER A 474 18.84 -8.67 18.58
C SER A 474 17.36 -8.57 18.92
N SER A 475 16.74 -7.44 18.61
CA SER A 475 15.32 -7.21 18.87
C SER A 475 14.41 -7.99 17.91
N MET A 476 14.94 -8.56 16.83
CA MET A 476 14.19 -9.28 15.81
C MET A 476 14.97 -10.49 15.30
N PHE A 477 14.24 -11.53 14.90
CA PHE A 477 14.76 -12.71 14.24
C PHE A 477 13.93 -13.06 13.01
N ALA A 478 14.61 -13.43 11.93
CA ALA A 478 14.04 -14.10 10.76
C ALA A 478 15.10 -15.03 10.15
N PHE A 479 14.67 -16.08 9.46
CA PHE A 479 15.57 -16.84 8.60
C PHE A 479 16.02 -15.98 7.41
N ASN A 480 17.26 -16.18 6.93
CA ASN A 480 17.77 -15.46 5.77
C ASN A 480 18.54 -16.34 4.80
N TYR A 481 18.68 -15.90 3.55
CA TYR A 481 19.49 -16.61 2.55
C TYR A 481 20.92 -16.07 2.55
N THR A 482 21.07 -14.76 2.34
CA THR A 482 22.34 -14.05 2.28
C THR A 482 22.14 -12.60 2.75
N GLY A 483 23.05 -12.09 3.59
CA GLY A 483 22.97 -10.71 4.08
C GLY A 483 21.58 -10.33 4.65
N PRO A 484 20.96 -9.22 4.22
CA PRO A 484 19.63 -8.79 4.66
C PRO A 484 18.47 -9.46 3.91
N TYR A 485 18.75 -10.34 2.93
CA TYR A 485 17.70 -11.02 2.18
C TYR A 485 17.07 -12.14 3.02
N LEU A 486 16.04 -11.76 3.78
CA LEU A 486 15.34 -12.63 4.72
C LEU A 486 14.29 -13.51 4.03
N SER A 487 13.62 -14.35 4.80
CA SER A 487 12.31 -14.90 4.47
C SER A 487 11.30 -14.50 5.52
N ASN A 488 10.16 -13.93 5.12
CA ASN A 488 9.21 -13.36 6.05
C ASN A 488 8.15 -14.33 6.60
N TRP A 489 8.24 -15.63 6.28
CA TRP A 489 7.26 -16.66 6.69
C TRP A 489 7.39 -17.11 8.15
N PHE A 490 8.52 -16.80 8.80
CA PHE A 490 8.74 -16.95 10.23
C PHE A 490 9.50 -15.74 10.74
N LEU A 491 8.87 -15.01 11.65
CA LEU A 491 9.43 -13.79 12.24
C LEU A 491 9.25 -13.87 13.74
N ALA A 492 10.24 -13.43 14.49
CA ALA A 492 10.07 -13.13 15.90
C ALA A 492 10.57 -11.72 16.19
N SER A 493 9.88 -11.01 17.07
CA SER A 493 10.23 -9.63 17.40
C SER A 493 9.94 -9.35 18.86
N ARG A 494 10.82 -8.57 19.49
CA ARG A 494 10.44 -7.83 20.69
C ARG A 494 9.57 -6.65 20.28
N ARG A 495 8.73 -6.19 21.21
CA ARG A 495 7.84 -5.05 21.01
C ARG A 495 8.57 -3.73 20.75
N ASP A 496 9.81 -3.63 21.23
CA ASP A 496 10.67 -2.44 21.17
C ASP A 496 11.67 -2.50 20.00
N SER A 497 11.47 -3.44 19.05
CA SER A 497 12.34 -3.62 17.90
C SER A 497 12.27 -2.44 16.93
N TYR A 498 13.36 -1.67 16.80
CA TYR A 498 13.40 -0.59 15.82
C TYR A 498 13.27 -1.12 14.39
N VAL A 499 13.87 -2.29 14.12
CA VAL A 499 13.78 -2.98 12.83
C VAL A 499 12.32 -3.25 12.45
N MET A 500 11.52 -3.82 13.35
CA MET A 500 10.11 -4.12 13.08
C MET A 500 9.28 -2.85 12.85
N HIS A 501 9.48 -1.82 13.68
CA HIS A 501 8.75 -0.55 13.58
C HIS A 501 9.06 0.20 12.27
N LEU A 502 10.34 0.26 11.87
CA LEU A 502 10.74 0.89 10.61
C LEU A 502 10.23 0.11 9.40
N TRP A 503 10.30 -1.22 9.45
CA TRP A 503 9.83 -2.10 8.37
C TRP A 503 8.31 -2.01 8.17
N ARG A 504 7.55 -1.98 9.27
CA ARG A 504 6.11 -1.72 9.26
C ARG A 504 5.81 -0.35 8.68
N ALA A 505 6.46 0.71 9.14
CA ALA A 505 6.21 2.07 8.66
C ALA A 505 6.46 2.20 7.15
N ALA A 506 7.59 1.68 6.68
CA ALA A 506 7.94 1.67 5.25
C ALA A 506 6.94 0.87 4.40
N SER A 507 6.57 -0.33 4.86
CA SER A 507 5.63 -1.20 4.13
C SER A 507 4.24 -0.61 4.05
N PHE A 508 3.76 0.02 5.12
CA PHE A 508 2.47 0.69 5.10
C PHE A 508 2.52 1.94 4.21
N LEU A 509 3.58 2.74 4.30
CA LEU A 509 3.71 3.95 3.48
C LEU A 509 3.80 3.65 1.97
N TRP A 510 4.45 2.53 1.60
CA TRP A 510 4.49 2.05 0.22
C TRP A 510 3.08 1.91 -0.35
N TRP A 511 2.24 1.13 0.33
CA TRP A 511 0.86 0.91 -0.08
C TRP A 511 0.04 2.20 -0.02
N GLU A 512 0.25 3.05 1.00
CA GLU A 512 -0.45 4.34 1.14
C GLU A 512 -0.24 5.25 -0.08
N LYS A 513 1.01 5.37 -0.53
CA LYS A 513 1.37 6.28 -1.61
C LYS A 513 1.25 5.68 -3.00
N ARG A 514 1.36 4.35 -3.12
CA ARG A 514 1.39 3.67 -4.42
C ARG A 514 0.20 2.80 -4.72
N GLY A 515 -0.38 2.15 -3.72
CA GLY A 515 -1.51 1.22 -3.92
C GLY A 515 -1.17 -0.02 -4.77
N GLU A 516 0.10 -0.36 -4.91
CA GLU A 516 0.58 -1.36 -5.89
C GLU A 516 1.47 -2.43 -5.25
N GLY A 517 1.26 -3.69 -5.63
CA GLY A 517 2.19 -4.79 -5.40
C GLY A 517 3.16 -4.92 -6.57
N LEU A 518 4.47 -4.75 -6.36
CA LEU A 518 5.48 -4.95 -7.41
C LEU A 518 5.60 -6.43 -7.80
N ASP A 519 5.84 -7.26 -6.78
CA ASP A 519 5.96 -8.71 -6.87
C ASP A 519 5.71 -9.30 -5.48
N PRO A 520 5.51 -10.63 -5.36
CA PRO A 520 5.26 -11.30 -4.08
C PRO A 520 6.35 -11.09 -3.00
N LEU A 521 7.55 -10.63 -3.39
CA LEU A 521 8.68 -10.38 -2.51
C LEU A 521 8.80 -8.91 -2.09
N LEU A 522 7.86 -8.02 -2.42
CA LEU A 522 7.87 -6.59 -2.05
C LEU A 522 8.40 -6.32 -0.63
N HIS A 523 7.86 -7.00 0.38
CA HIS A 523 8.27 -6.77 1.77
C HIS A 523 9.71 -7.22 2.08
N HIS A 524 10.24 -8.19 1.34
CA HIS A 524 11.65 -8.58 1.39
C HIS A 524 12.53 -7.47 0.79
N HIS A 525 12.12 -6.91 -0.35
CA HIS A 525 12.83 -5.79 -0.98
C HIS A 525 12.83 -4.56 -0.06
N ILE A 526 11.70 -4.23 0.57
CA ILE A 526 11.61 -3.12 1.54
C ILE A 526 12.58 -3.35 2.70
N PHE A 527 12.65 -4.57 3.25
CA PHE A 527 13.58 -4.89 4.33
C PHE A 527 15.04 -4.70 3.91
N GLU A 528 15.44 -5.25 2.76
CA GLU A 528 16.81 -5.11 2.24
C GLU A 528 17.16 -3.64 1.97
N MET A 529 16.23 -2.86 1.44
CA MET A 529 16.48 -1.45 1.16
C MET A 529 16.54 -0.60 2.43
N LEU A 530 15.77 -0.91 3.47
CA LEU A 530 15.93 -0.27 4.78
C LEU A 530 17.30 -0.58 5.40
N HIS A 531 17.81 -1.81 5.27
CA HIS A 531 19.18 -2.16 5.70
C HIS A 531 20.25 -1.32 5.01
N ARG A 532 20.05 -1.03 3.71
CA ARG A 532 21.00 -0.19 2.94
C ARG A 532 20.89 1.30 3.25
N LEU A 533 19.71 1.78 3.64
CA LEU A 533 19.40 3.21 3.79
C LEU A 533 19.43 3.72 5.24
N ASP A 534 19.31 2.83 6.22
CA ASP A 534 19.23 3.19 7.64
C ASP A 534 20.29 2.49 8.49
N ASP A 535 21.22 3.27 9.04
CA ASP A 535 22.37 2.77 9.79
C ASP A 535 21.98 2.07 11.10
N ARG A 536 20.95 2.57 11.80
CA ARG A 536 20.48 1.97 13.05
C ARG A 536 19.81 0.63 12.76
N PHE A 537 18.95 0.59 11.75
CA PHE A 537 18.31 -0.64 11.27
C PHE A 537 19.37 -1.67 10.89
N ARG A 538 20.37 -1.27 10.12
CA ARG A 538 21.48 -2.13 9.70
C ARG A 538 22.22 -2.72 10.89
N ALA A 539 22.67 -1.88 11.82
CA ALA A 539 23.42 -2.32 13.00
C ALA A 539 22.61 -3.30 13.86
N GLU A 540 21.35 -2.96 14.17
CA GLU A 540 20.49 -3.79 15.00
C GLU A 540 20.15 -5.13 14.34
N TRP A 541 19.96 -5.14 13.02
CA TRP A 541 19.83 -6.38 12.27
C TRP A 541 21.15 -7.18 12.36
N ASP A 542 22.28 -6.60 11.96
CA ASP A 542 23.59 -7.26 11.80
C ASP A 542 24.16 -7.88 13.09
N ASP A 543 23.79 -7.36 14.27
CA ASP A 543 24.12 -7.98 15.57
C ASP A 543 23.34 -9.29 15.87
N GLY A 544 22.25 -9.55 15.14
CA GLY A 544 21.36 -10.67 15.37
C GLY A 544 21.88 -12.04 14.93
N LEU A 545 21.26 -13.10 15.44
CA LEU A 545 21.52 -14.48 15.00
C LEU A 545 21.11 -14.67 13.53
N ARG A 546 21.95 -15.33 12.73
CA ARG A 546 21.65 -15.70 11.34
C ARG A 546 21.52 -17.20 11.18
N LEU A 547 20.30 -17.65 10.91
CA LEU A 547 20.00 -19.02 10.54
C LEU A 547 19.54 -19.04 9.09
N ASN A 548 20.16 -19.92 8.31
CA ASN A 548 19.88 -20.00 6.88
C ASN A 548 18.46 -20.54 6.64
N ALA A 549 17.76 -20.03 5.63
CA ALA A 549 16.41 -20.46 5.28
C ALA A 549 16.36 -21.82 4.57
N THR A 550 17.47 -22.36 4.04
CA THR A 550 17.52 -23.62 3.29
C THR A 550 17.10 -24.84 4.12
N PRO A 551 17.59 -25.09 5.36
CA PRO A 551 17.16 -26.25 6.13
C PRO A 551 15.63 -26.29 6.39
N PRO A 552 14.97 -25.19 6.82
CA PRO A 552 13.50 -25.14 6.89
C PRO A 552 12.75 -25.45 5.58
N HIS A 553 13.37 -25.27 4.41
CA HIS A 553 12.75 -25.55 3.11
C HIS A 553 13.07 -26.96 2.57
N ALA A 554 13.89 -27.76 3.27
CA ALA A 554 14.27 -29.10 2.81
C ALA A 554 13.03 -29.99 2.64
N LEU A 555 12.13 -29.99 3.62
CA LEU A 555 10.88 -30.77 3.56
C LEU A 555 9.98 -30.32 2.40
N GLN A 556 9.90 -29.02 2.14
CA GLN A 556 9.14 -28.46 1.01
C GLN A 556 9.55 -29.10 -0.32
N SER A 557 10.85 -29.33 -0.51
CA SER A 557 11.40 -29.82 -1.78
C SER A 557 11.08 -31.29 -2.05
N VAL A 558 10.83 -32.07 -0.99
CA VAL A 558 10.59 -33.52 -1.09
C VAL A 558 9.18 -33.94 -0.68
N MET A 559 8.33 -33.03 -0.20
CA MET A 559 7.04 -33.35 0.43
C MET A 559 6.07 -34.24 -0.40
N LEU A 560 6.23 -34.29 -1.74
CA LEU A 560 5.42 -35.13 -2.64
C LEU A 560 6.08 -36.47 -3.02
N ARG A 561 7.35 -36.67 -2.68
CA ARG A 561 8.08 -37.92 -2.92
C ARG A 561 7.62 -39.01 -1.94
N PRO A 562 7.84 -40.30 -2.27
CA PRO A 562 7.64 -41.40 -1.32
C PRO A 562 8.39 -41.15 -0.02
N TYR A 563 7.75 -41.46 1.10
CA TYR A 563 8.31 -41.29 2.44
C TYR A 563 9.50 -42.23 2.66
N GLU A 564 10.62 -41.68 3.10
CA GLU A 564 11.80 -42.42 3.56
C GLU A 564 12.10 -42.00 5.01
N PRO A 565 12.06 -42.93 5.99
CA PRO A 565 12.19 -42.60 7.41
C PRO A 565 13.48 -41.85 7.77
N GLU A 566 14.62 -42.32 7.27
CA GLU A 566 15.95 -41.78 7.59
C GLU A 566 16.12 -40.35 7.04
N MET A 567 15.61 -40.11 5.83
CA MET A 567 15.58 -38.78 5.22
C MET A 567 14.63 -37.86 5.98
N PHE A 568 13.45 -38.35 6.38
CA PHE A 568 12.52 -37.57 7.19
C PHE A 568 13.16 -37.13 8.50
N GLN A 569 13.80 -38.05 9.23
CA GLN A 569 14.51 -37.74 10.47
C GLN A 569 15.60 -36.70 10.25
N THR A 570 16.45 -36.88 9.23
CA THR A 570 17.52 -35.93 8.88
C THR A 570 16.96 -34.53 8.62
N ILE A 571 15.84 -34.43 7.90
CA ILE A 571 15.19 -33.14 7.63
C ILE A 571 14.66 -32.53 8.93
N MET A 572 13.99 -33.32 9.77
CA MET A 572 13.37 -32.85 11.02
C MET A 572 14.41 -32.37 12.04
N GLU A 573 15.59 -33.00 12.10
CA GLU A 573 16.72 -32.57 12.94
C GLU A 573 17.42 -31.29 12.41
N GLY A 574 17.26 -30.98 11.13
CA GLY A 574 17.91 -29.82 10.49
C GLY A 574 17.29 -28.46 10.83
N ALA A 575 16.05 -28.42 11.33
CA ALA A 575 15.36 -27.18 11.71
C ALA A 575 14.23 -27.43 12.73
N PHE A 576 13.93 -26.45 13.57
CA PHE A 576 12.82 -26.51 14.53
C PHE A 576 11.44 -26.19 13.89
N VAL A 577 11.45 -25.69 12.67
CA VAL A 577 10.26 -25.33 11.88
C VAL A 577 10.53 -25.58 10.39
N HIS A 578 9.55 -26.17 9.71
CA HIS A 578 9.67 -26.64 8.33
C HIS A 578 8.60 -26.00 7.46
N LYS A 579 9.01 -25.18 6.49
CA LYS A 579 8.10 -24.50 5.57
C LYS A 579 7.57 -25.48 4.54
N LEU A 580 6.26 -25.68 4.48
CA LEU A 580 5.56 -26.46 3.44
C LEU A 580 4.87 -25.52 2.44
N ARG A 581 4.24 -26.12 1.42
CA ARG A 581 3.34 -25.43 0.48
C ARG A 581 2.03 -26.21 0.35
N ILE A 582 1.01 -25.57 -0.20
CA ILE A 582 -0.20 -26.27 -0.63
C ILE A 582 0.14 -27.00 -1.94
N PRO A 583 -0.10 -28.33 -2.03
CA PRO A 583 0.20 -29.06 -3.25
C PRO A 583 -0.76 -28.67 -4.37
N THR A 584 -0.23 -28.43 -5.56
CA THR A 584 -0.99 -28.21 -6.81
C THR A 584 -1.04 -29.47 -7.67
N GLU A 585 -0.29 -30.50 -7.29
CA GLU A 585 -0.12 -31.76 -8.01
C GLU A 585 -0.75 -32.91 -7.22
N PRO A 586 -1.17 -34.01 -7.89
CA PRO A 586 -1.65 -35.20 -7.21
C PRO A 586 -0.62 -35.75 -6.21
N MET A 587 -1.10 -36.16 -5.04
CA MET A 587 -0.27 -36.64 -3.95
C MET A 587 -0.46 -38.14 -3.74
N SER A 588 0.65 -38.89 -3.67
CA SER A 588 0.63 -40.31 -3.29
C SER A 588 0.25 -40.49 -1.82
N SER A 589 -0.51 -41.55 -1.49
CA SER A 589 -0.84 -41.91 -0.10
C SER A 589 0.40 -42.20 0.75
N GLU A 590 1.51 -42.58 0.12
CA GLU A 590 2.79 -42.86 0.79
C GLU A 590 3.79 -41.71 0.71
N SER A 591 3.36 -40.51 0.27
CA SER A 591 4.24 -39.35 0.30
C SER A 591 4.49 -38.84 1.73
N TYR A 592 5.59 -38.08 1.91
CA TYR A 592 5.86 -37.37 3.16
C TYR A 592 4.67 -36.53 3.61
N LEU A 593 4.07 -35.74 2.71
CA LEU A 593 2.94 -34.87 3.04
C LEU A 593 1.71 -35.67 3.49
N SER A 594 1.39 -36.78 2.81
CA SER A 594 0.26 -37.64 3.22
C SER A 594 0.44 -38.17 4.63
N ARG A 595 1.64 -38.62 5.00
CA ARG A 595 1.96 -39.09 6.36
C ARG A 595 1.93 -37.97 7.39
N ILE A 596 2.34 -36.75 7.01
CA ILE A 596 2.20 -35.57 7.87
C ILE A 596 0.73 -35.26 8.14
N ILE A 597 -0.11 -35.26 7.10
CA ILE A 597 -1.56 -34.98 7.21
C ILE A 597 -2.27 -36.01 8.08
N ARG A 598 -1.91 -37.30 7.97
CA ARG A 598 -2.48 -38.37 8.81
C ARG A 598 -1.94 -38.41 10.24
N GLY A 599 -0.76 -37.81 10.47
CA GLY A 599 -0.08 -37.87 11.76
C GLY A 599 0.75 -39.14 11.99
N ASP A 600 0.98 -39.95 10.96
CA ASP A 600 1.70 -41.24 11.05
C ASP A 600 3.12 -41.08 11.63
N HIS A 601 3.76 -39.94 11.33
CA HIS A 601 5.10 -39.56 11.80
C HIS A 601 5.20 -39.35 13.32
N LEU A 602 4.07 -39.23 14.02
CA LEU A 602 4.04 -39.04 15.49
C LEU A 602 4.12 -40.36 16.27
N TYR A 603 3.96 -41.50 15.59
CA TYR A 603 3.88 -42.83 16.22
C TYR A 603 5.11 -43.70 15.97
N VAL A 604 6.11 -43.16 15.27
CA VAL A 604 7.40 -43.84 15.05
C VAL A 604 8.38 -43.27 16.07
N ALA A 605 8.47 -43.94 17.21
CA ALA A 605 9.46 -43.69 18.26
C ALA A 605 10.52 -44.80 18.23
#